data_AF-A0A1I4DXM9-F1
#
_entry.id   AF-A0A1I4DXM9-F1
#
_cell.length_a   1.000
_cell.length_b   1.000
_cell.length_c   1.000
_cell.angle_alpha   90.00
_cell.angle_beta   90.00
_cell.angle_gamma   90.00
#
_symmetry.space_group_name_H-M   'P 1'
#
loop_
_entity.id
_entity.type
_entity.pdbx_description
1 polymer ?
#
loop_
_entity_poly.entity_id
_entity_poly.type
_entity_poly.pdbx_seq_one_letter_code
_entity_poly.pdbx_strand_id
1 'polypeptide(L)'
;MTKFKQFLVPAVIILMGAGAAFATNTAKVSDSDLVTGYYIDSSTGQCIETNKGCVRVGTDACTWSSHELYELSGTSCVDMLFEPEQ
;
A
#
# COMPACT_ATOMS: atom_id res chain seq x y z
N MET A 1 -15.57 14.03 61.49
CA MET A 1 -16.16 13.76 60.15
C MET A 1 -15.06 13.24 59.27
N THR A 2 -15.06 11.92 59.05
CA THR A 2 -14.25 11.25 58.04
C THR A 2 -14.65 11.76 56.66
N LYS A 3 -13.69 11.81 55.72
CA LYS A 3 -13.81 11.46 54.28
C LYS A 3 -12.80 12.27 53.44
N PHE A 4 -12.30 11.61 52.39
CA PHE A 4 -11.49 12.14 51.29
C PHE A 4 -9.98 12.22 51.48
N LYS A 5 -9.31 11.06 51.41
CA LYS A 5 -8.05 10.91 50.67
C LYS A 5 -7.66 9.45 50.48
N GLN A 6 -8.58 8.66 49.94
CA GLN A 6 -8.26 7.35 49.33
C GLN A 6 -8.63 7.45 47.86
N PHE A 7 -7.77 8.11 47.07
CA PHE A 7 -7.84 8.07 45.61
C PHE A 7 -6.48 8.42 45.00
N LEU A 8 -5.43 7.70 45.43
CA LEU A 8 -4.07 7.78 44.86
C LEU A 8 -3.64 6.40 44.34
N VAL A 9 -4.46 5.74 43.52
CA VAL A 9 -4.13 4.39 43.04
C VAL A 9 -4.02 4.22 41.51
N PRO A 10 -4.64 4.99 40.60
CA PRO A 10 -4.43 4.75 39.18
C PRO A 10 -3.50 5.80 38.57
N ALA A 11 -2.35 6.03 39.18
CA ALA A 11 -1.21 6.57 38.45
C ALA A 11 -0.49 5.38 37.80
N VAL A 12 -0.10 5.53 36.54
CA VAL A 12 0.95 4.72 35.88
C VAL A 12 0.53 3.35 35.32
N ILE A 13 -0.63 3.23 34.66
CA ILE A 13 -0.84 2.18 33.62
C ILE A 13 -1.21 2.82 32.27
N ILE A 14 -0.72 4.02 32.01
CA ILE A 14 -0.82 4.71 30.71
C ILE A 14 0.59 5.06 30.21
N LEU A 15 1.54 4.13 30.37
CA LEU A 15 2.90 4.24 29.81
C LEU A 15 3.23 3.05 28.89
N MET A 16 2.22 2.34 28.41
CA MET A 16 2.35 1.29 27.41
C MET A 16 1.24 1.48 26.39
N GLY A 17 1.46 2.34 25.40
CA GLY A 17 0.51 2.51 24.32
C GLY A 17 1.05 3.36 23.19
N ALA A 18 1.37 2.70 22.07
CA ALA A 18 1.58 3.27 20.74
C ALA A 18 2.84 4.16 20.54
N GLY A 19 4.01 3.52 20.48
CA GLY A 19 5.24 4.10 19.93
C GLY A 19 5.66 3.51 18.57
N ALA A 20 4.79 2.73 17.91
CA ALA A 20 5.03 2.21 16.56
C ALA A 20 4.04 2.87 15.59
N ALA A 21 4.12 4.19 15.46
CA ALA A 21 3.72 4.81 14.21
C ALA A 21 4.83 4.48 13.21
N PHE A 22 4.73 3.30 12.59
CA PHE A 22 5.37 3.09 11.29
C PHE A 22 4.75 4.13 10.37
N ALA A 23 5.45 5.26 10.22
CA ALA A 23 5.27 6.17 9.12
C ALA A 23 5.72 5.41 7.85
N THR A 24 4.88 4.48 7.38
CA THR A 24 4.96 3.99 6.00
C THR A 24 3.90 4.75 5.25
N ASN A 25 4.34 5.93 4.81
CA ASN A 25 4.05 6.53 3.51
C ASN A 25 2.62 6.31 2.99
N THR A 26 1.78 7.31 3.21
CA THR A 26 0.63 7.54 2.33
C THR A 26 0.85 8.91 1.68
N ALA A 27 1.88 9.07 0.83
CA ALA A 27 1.73 10.03 -0.25
C ALA A 27 0.51 9.59 -1.02
N LYS A 28 -0.42 10.53 -1.12
CA LYS A 28 -1.72 10.35 -1.71
C LYS A 28 -1.48 10.35 -3.21
N VAL A 29 -1.07 9.21 -3.76
CA VAL A 29 -1.40 8.95 -5.16
C VAL A 29 -2.91 8.93 -5.19
N SER A 30 -3.48 9.96 -5.80
CA SER A 30 -4.93 10.07 -5.96
C SER A 30 -5.39 8.79 -6.64
N ASP A 31 -6.43 8.15 -6.12
CA ASP A 31 -7.01 6.91 -6.68
C ASP A 31 -7.25 7.01 -8.21
N SER A 32 -7.40 8.25 -8.70
CA SER A 32 -7.53 8.63 -10.10
C SER A 32 -6.29 8.43 -10.99
N ASP A 33 -5.08 8.29 -10.44
CA ASP A 33 -3.85 7.99 -11.17
C ASP A 33 -3.47 6.50 -11.10
N LEU A 34 -4.18 5.73 -10.27
CA LEU A 34 -3.98 4.29 -10.19
C LEU A 34 -4.63 3.62 -11.40
N VAL A 35 -3.79 2.93 -12.17
CA VAL A 35 -4.21 2.06 -13.26
C VAL A 35 -4.08 0.61 -12.85
N THR A 36 -5.02 -0.21 -13.32
CA THR A 36 -5.00 -1.65 -13.09
C THR A 36 -3.77 -2.26 -13.74
N GLY A 37 -2.95 -2.96 -12.95
CA GLY A 37 -1.78 -3.65 -13.48
C GLY A 37 -2.10 -5.02 -14.04
N TYR A 38 -1.49 -5.36 -15.17
CA TYR A 38 -1.58 -6.68 -15.81
C TYR A 38 -0.21 -7.35 -15.85
N TYR A 39 -0.12 -8.63 -15.50
CA TYR A 39 1.10 -9.41 -15.74
C TYR A 39 0.94 -10.32 -16.94
N ILE A 40 2.05 -10.64 -17.60
CA ILE A 40 2.08 -11.62 -18.67
C ILE A 40 2.17 -13.01 -18.03
N ASP A 41 1.14 -13.83 -18.23
CA ASP A 41 1.18 -15.23 -17.85
C ASP A 41 2.08 -16.01 -18.83
N SER A 42 3.17 -16.57 -18.33
CA SER A 42 4.15 -17.28 -19.17
C SER A 42 3.60 -18.57 -19.80
N SER A 43 2.47 -19.09 -19.32
CA SER A 43 1.88 -20.34 -19.83
C SER A 43 0.96 -20.08 -21.03
N THR A 44 0.26 -18.95 -21.04
CA THR A 44 -0.75 -18.59 -22.05
C THR A 44 -0.35 -17.39 -22.91
N GLY A 45 0.64 -16.61 -22.48
CA GLY A 45 1.06 -15.36 -23.10
C GLY A 45 0.02 -14.24 -22.96
N GLN A 46 -0.96 -14.38 -22.06
CA GLN A 46 -2.05 -13.43 -21.89
C GLN A 46 -1.76 -12.44 -20.76
N CYS A 47 -2.30 -11.22 -20.92
CA CYS A 47 -2.32 -10.21 -19.86
C CYS A 47 -3.39 -10.59 -18.83
N ILE A 48 -2.97 -10.99 -17.65
CA ILE A 48 -3.88 -11.30 -16.54
C ILE A 48 -3.99 -10.08 -15.64
N GLU A 49 -5.22 -9.65 -15.43
CA GLU A 49 -5.56 -8.54 -14.55
C GLU A 49 -5.16 -8.86 -13.10
N THR A 50 -4.54 -7.89 -12.43
CA THR A 50 -4.27 -7.95 -10.99
C THR A 50 -5.08 -6.93 -10.23
N ASN A 51 -5.24 -7.18 -8.93
CA ASN A 51 -5.86 -6.22 -8.02
C ASN A 51 -4.86 -5.16 -7.50
N LYS A 52 -3.64 -5.09 -8.03
CA LYS A 52 -2.64 -4.08 -7.63
C LYS A 52 -2.78 -2.85 -8.54
N GLY A 53 -3.06 -1.70 -7.92
CA GLY A 53 -3.02 -0.41 -8.58
C GLY A 53 -1.59 0.09 -8.71
N CYS A 54 -1.19 0.48 -9.90
CA CYS A 54 0.13 1.03 -10.21
C CYS A 54 -0.02 2.38 -10.93
N VAL A 55 1.09 3.06 -11.20
CA VAL A 55 1.10 4.34 -11.93
C VAL A 55 1.87 4.21 -13.25
N ARG A 56 1.56 5.05 -14.23
CA ARG A 56 2.27 5.08 -15.52
C ARG A 56 3.65 5.74 -15.45
N VAL A 57 3.90 6.50 -14.39
CA VAL A 57 5.12 7.29 -14.20
C VAL A 57 5.65 7.03 -12.81
N GLY A 58 6.89 6.56 -12.72
CA GLY A 58 7.58 6.34 -11.46
C GLY A 58 9.00 5.86 -11.71
N THR A 59 9.66 5.49 -10.62
CA THR A 59 11.06 5.08 -10.61
C THR A 59 11.20 3.57 -10.37
N ASP A 60 10.41 3.03 -9.45
CA ASP A 60 10.39 1.61 -9.12
C ASP A 60 9.36 0.84 -9.95
N ALA A 61 9.74 -0.30 -10.52
CA ALA A 61 8.85 -1.14 -11.32
C ALA A 61 7.75 -1.76 -10.44
N CYS A 62 6.50 -1.66 -10.89
CA CYS A 62 5.38 -2.25 -10.16
C CYS A 62 5.42 -3.77 -10.29
N THR A 63 5.58 -4.47 -9.16
CA THR A 63 5.60 -5.93 -9.16
C THR A 63 4.49 -6.53 -8.30
N TRP A 64 3.97 -7.68 -8.73
CA TRP A 64 2.99 -8.50 -8.05
C TRP A 64 3.37 -9.97 -8.12
N SER A 65 3.53 -10.61 -6.96
CA SER A 65 3.89 -12.04 -6.88
C SER A 65 5.16 -12.43 -7.65
N SER A 66 6.14 -11.52 -7.73
CA SER A 66 7.39 -11.64 -8.53
C SER A 66 7.24 -11.43 -10.04
N HIS A 67 6.08 -10.98 -10.51
CA HIS A 67 5.86 -10.57 -11.90
C HIS A 67 5.80 -9.05 -11.98
N GLU A 68 6.39 -8.48 -13.03
CA GLU A 68 6.22 -7.06 -13.36
C GLU A 68 4.83 -6.82 -13.94
N LEU A 69 4.27 -5.66 -13.62
CA LEU A 69 2.96 -5.22 -14.07
C LEU A 69 3.09 -4.20 -15.19
N TYR A 70 2.15 -4.32 -16.11
CA TYR A 70 2.09 -3.56 -17.36
C TYR A 70 0.66 -3.05 -17.57
N GLU A 71 0.53 -1.95 -18.28
CA GLU A 71 -0.75 -1.42 -18.73
C GLU A 71 -1.22 -2.18 -19.98
N LEU A 72 -2.52 -2.41 -20.05
CA LEU A 72 -3.13 -3.04 -21.21
C LEU A 72 -3.27 -2.03 -22.36
N SER A 73 -2.51 -2.23 -23.43
CA SER A 73 -2.60 -1.48 -24.68
C SER A 73 -3.23 -2.36 -25.76
N GLY A 74 -4.55 -2.23 -25.91
CA GLY A 74 -5.34 -3.07 -26.81
C GLY A 74 -5.46 -4.51 -26.31
N THR A 75 -4.66 -5.42 -26.88
CA THR A 75 -4.61 -6.85 -26.49
C THR A 75 -3.25 -7.26 -25.92
N SER A 76 -2.34 -6.31 -25.75
CA SER A 76 -0.96 -6.57 -25.33
C SER A 76 -0.60 -5.68 -24.15
N CYS A 77 0.16 -6.21 -23.20
CA CYS A 77 0.67 -5.49 -22.05
C CYS A 77 2.10 -5.07 -22.39
N VAL A 78 2.29 -3.79 -22.71
CA VAL A 78 3.55 -3.24 -23.28
C VAL A 78 4.11 -2.09 -22.46
N ASP A 79 3.25 -1.28 -21.86
CA ASP A 79 3.69 -0.15 -21.06
C ASP A 79 3.96 -0.62 -19.63
N MET A 80 5.22 -0.57 -19.20
CA MET A 80 5.58 -0.95 -17.83
C MET A 80 4.96 0.03 -16.84
N LEU A 81 4.37 -0.51 -15.78
CA LEU A 81 3.83 0.27 -14.69
C LEU A 81 4.83 0.37 -13.56
N PHE A 82 4.71 1.45 -12.78
CA PHE A 82 5.59 1.79 -11.69
C PHE A 82 4.84 1.78 -10.36
N GLU A 83 5.58 1.55 -9.27
CA GLU A 83 5.01 1.68 -7.95
C GLU A 83 4.63 3.14 -7.69
N PRO A 84 3.43 3.39 -7.12
CA PRO A 84 3.07 4.73 -6.71
C PRO A 84 4.12 5.24 -5.72
N GLU A 85 4.82 6.32 -6.08
CA GLU A 85 5.78 6.96 -5.17
C GLU A 85 5.03 7.36 -3.89
N GLN A 86 5.38 6.70 -2.79
CA GLN A 86 4.71 6.85 -1.50
C GLN A 86 5.31 7.95 -0.64
#